data_AF-A0A8K0KC13-F1
#
_entry.id   AF-A0A8K0KC13-F1
#
_cell.length_a   1.000
_cell.length_b   1.000
_cell.length_c   1.000
_cell.angle_alpha   90.00
_cell.angle_beta   90.00
_cell.angle_gamma   90.00
#
_symmetry.space_group_name_H-M   'P 1'
#
loop_
_entity.id
_entity.type
_entity.pdbx_description
1 polymer ?
#
loop_
_entity_poly.entity_id
_entity_poly.type
_entity_poly.pdbx_seq_one_letter_code
_entity_poly.pdbx_strand_id
1 'polypeptide(L)'
;MDVDTIFQILESISKSRDSLKKYRTLYSQEYSQRTVTLRPLLAQLAADLFNPSLPPIPDLVCFASNMGQSAGIKGLLRSSLGQLMSTTRPPPPGDAKMVIIFVIGGITGEEVRLIREALWSVKDKAALAAAPKTVLIGGTRILTPDDVLSSILVEDKS
;
A
#
# COMPACT_ATOMS: atom_id res chain seq x y z
N MET A 1 -12.40 29.07 -0.52
CA MET A 1 -12.05 28.01 0.43
C MET A 1 -11.51 28.65 1.71
N ASP A 2 -12.19 28.41 2.83
CA ASP A 2 -11.78 28.93 4.13
C ASP A 2 -10.68 28.07 4.76
N VAL A 3 -9.86 28.66 5.63
CA VAL A 3 -8.75 27.99 6.32
C VAL A 3 -9.28 26.82 7.16
N ASP A 4 -10.44 27.00 7.80
CA ASP A 4 -11.08 25.94 8.59
C ASP A 4 -11.48 24.74 7.72
N THR A 5 -11.94 24.98 6.49
CA THR A 5 -12.26 23.90 5.53
C THR A 5 -11.02 23.10 5.16
N ILE A 6 -9.88 23.77 4.94
CA ILE A 6 -8.61 23.10 4.65
C ILE A 6 -8.20 22.21 5.82
N PHE A 7 -8.24 22.72 7.06
CA PHE A 7 -7.90 21.93 8.24
C PHE A 7 -8.82 20.73 8.44
N GLN A 8 -10.12 20.87 8.18
CA GLN A 8 -11.07 19.76 8.24
C GLN A 8 -10.76 18.66 7.21
N ILE A 9 -10.39 19.03 5.98
CA ILE A 9 -9.99 18.06 4.95
C ILE A 9 -8.71 17.36 5.35
N LEU A 10 -7.69 18.09 5.82
CA LEU A 10 -6.43 17.52 6.30
C LEU A 10 -6.65 16.57 7.48
N GLU A 11 -7.54 16.94 8.42
CA GLU A 11 -7.92 16.08 9.55
C GLU A 11 -8.62 14.80 9.08
N SER A 12 -9.55 14.91 8.13
CA SER A 12 -10.21 13.76 7.51
C SER A 12 -9.21 12.82 6.81
N ILE A 13 -8.26 13.37 6.05
CA ILE A 13 -7.17 12.61 5.41
C ILE A 13 -6.30 11.93 6.47
N SER A 14 -6.02 12.58 7.60
CA SER A 14 -5.27 11.98 8.70
C SER A 14 -6.02 10.79 9.29
N LYS A 15 -7.31 10.95 9.60
CA LYS A 15 -8.17 9.92 10.19
C LYS A 15 -8.45 8.74 9.27
N SER A 16 -8.30 8.90 7.96
CA SER A 16 -8.49 7.80 6.99
C SER A 16 -7.64 6.56 7.30
N ARG A 17 -6.49 6.74 7.98
CA ARG A 17 -5.58 5.66 8.36
C ARG A 17 -5.87 5.02 9.72
N ASP A 18 -6.84 5.50 10.49
CA ASP A 18 -7.17 4.98 11.82
C ASP A 18 -7.60 3.51 11.78
N SER A 19 -8.17 3.08 10.64
CA SER A 19 -8.55 1.69 10.39
C SER A 19 -7.36 0.73 10.24
N LEU A 20 -6.17 1.22 9.87
CA LEU A 20 -4.96 0.42 9.73
C LEU A 20 -4.38 0.11 11.12
N LYS A 21 -3.75 -1.04 11.29
CA LYS A 21 -3.12 -1.48 12.55
C LYS A 21 -1.63 -1.10 12.58
N LYS A 22 -0.90 -1.39 11.50
CA LYS A 22 0.54 -1.18 11.39
C LYS A 22 0.89 0.19 10.79
N TYR A 23 0.17 0.62 9.76
CA TYR A 23 0.55 1.79 8.96
C TYR A 23 -0.20 3.09 9.30
N ARG A 24 -0.51 3.31 10.60
CA ARG A 24 -1.21 4.53 11.06
C ARG A 24 -0.34 5.79 10.92
N THR A 25 0.95 5.65 11.19
CA THR A 25 1.88 6.78 11.30
C THR A 25 2.82 6.81 10.10
N LEU A 26 2.96 7.99 9.48
CA LEU A 26 3.92 8.21 8.38
C LEU A 26 5.29 8.67 8.87
N TYR A 27 5.41 9.03 10.15
CA TYR A 27 6.65 9.49 10.74
C TYR A 27 7.35 8.35 11.47
N SER A 28 8.62 8.13 11.14
CA SER A 28 9.51 7.35 12.00
C SER A 28 10.45 8.29 12.73
N GLN A 29 10.43 8.23 14.05
CA GLN A 29 11.39 8.91 14.89
C GLN A 29 12.56 7.96 15.16
N GLU A 30 13.70 8.23 14.52
CA GLU A 30 14.93 7.54 14.86
C GLU A 30 15.55 8.17 16.11
N TYR A 31 15.49 7.44 17.22
CA TYR A 31 15.99 7.88 18.54
C TYR A 31 17.44 8.37 18.53
N SER A 32 18.25 7.90 17.59
CA SER A 32 19.67 8.21 17.46
C SER A 32 19.98 9.55 16.79
N GLN A 33 19.06 10.11 15.99
CA GLN A 33 19.39 11.27 15.12
C GLN A 33 18.52 12.51 15.33
N ARG A 34 17.57 12.52 16.28
CA ARG A 34 16.58 13.62 16.48
C ARG A 34 15.90 14.09 15.17
N THR A 35 15.94 13.27 14.13
CA THR A 35 15.45 13.59 12.80
C THR A 35 14.17 12.80 12.59
N VAL A 36 13.10 13.50 12.24
CA VAL A 36 11.82 12.90 11.90
C VAL A 36 11.84 12.63 10.40
N THR A 37 11.81 11.36 10.02
CA THR A 37 11.76 10.97 8.61
C THR A 37 10.33 10.65 8.22
N LEU A 38 9.88 11.22 7.10
CA LEU A 38 8.61 10.87 6.49
C LEU A 38 8.79 9.58 5.70
N ARG A 39 8.01 8.56 6.06
CA ARG A 39 7.95 7.27 5.41
C ARG A 39 6.52 7.04 4.89
N PRO A 40 6.26 7.28 3.60
CA PRO A 40 4.93 7.10 3.01
C PRO A 40 4.40 5.67 3.14
N LEU A 41 3.08 5.52 3.13
CA LEU A 41 2.39 4.23 3.27
C LEU A 41 2.91 3.18 2.28
N LEU A 42 3.02 3.51 0.99
CA LEU A 42 3.48 2.59 -0.04
C LEU A 42 4.93 2.16 0.17
N ALA A 43 5.78 3.03 0.70
CA ALA A 43 7.16 2.69 1.02
C ALA A 43 7.24 1.73 2.23
N GLN A 44 6.42 1.95 3.26
CA GLN A 44 6.33 1.04 4.40
C GLN A 44 5.81 -0.33 3.97
N LEU A 45 4.72 -0.34 3.19
CA LEU A 45 4.11 -1.56 2.67
C LEU A 45 5.07 -2.33 1.77
N ALA A 46 5.73 -1.66 0.82
CA ALA A 46 6.68 -2.31 -0.08
C ALA A 46 7.88 -2.92 0.67
N ALA A 47 8.42 -2.20 1.66
CA ALA A 47 9.52 -2.71 2.47
C ALA A 47 9.13 -3.96 3.27
N ASP A 48 7.91 -4.02 3.76
CA ASP A 48 7.41 -5.21 4.46
C ASP A 48 7.09 -6.35 3.49
N LEU A 49 6.49 -6.03 2.34
CA LEU A 49 6.05 -7.00 1.34
C LEU A 49 7.23 -7.77 0.73
N PHE A 50 8.34 -7.09 0.51
CA PHE A 50 9.54 -7.66 -0.11
C PHE A 50 10.55 -8.20 0.91
N ASN A 51 10.23 -8.14 2.20
CA ASN A 51 11.08 -8.71 3.24
C ASN A 51 10.46 -10.03 3.78
N PRO A 52 10.94 -11.19 3.31
CA PRO A 52 10.40 -12.49 3.70
C PRO A 52 10.72 -12.87 5.15
N SER A 53 11.64 -12.16 5.81
CA SER A 53 11.97 -12.39 7.22
C SER A 53 10.95 -11.75 8.18
N LEU A 54 10.04 -10.91 7.68
CA LEU A 54 9.05 -10.23 8.51
C LEU A 54 7.78 -11.06 8.68
N PRO A 55 7.08 -10.92 9.83
CA PRO A 55 5.82 -11.59 10.05
C PRO A 55 4.74 -11.11 9.06
N PRO A 56 3.65 -11.88 8.90
CA PRO A 56 2.53 -11.50 8.04
C PRO A 56 2.01 -10.10 8.35
N ILE A 57 1.74 -9.32 7.30
CA ILE A 57 1.27 -7.94 7.43
C ILE A 57 -0.18 -7.96 7.91
N PRO A 58 -0.50 -7.41 9.11
CA PRO A 58 -1.83 -7.52 9.70
C PRO A 58 -2.90 -6.69 8.98
N ASP A 59 -2.47 -5.71 8.19
CA ASP A 59 -3.32 -4.83 7.38
C ASP A 59 -3.61 -5.41 5.99
N LEU A 60 -2.95 -6.50 5.59
CA LEU A 60 -3.20 -7.17 4.33
C LEU A 60 -4.18 -8.31 4.52
N VAL A 61 -5.32 -8.22 3.83
CA VAL A 61 -6.23 -9.34 3.67
C VAL A 61 -5.74 -10.19 2.49
N CYS A 62 -5.13 -11.33 2.78
CA CYS A 62 -4.72 -12.27 1.75
C CYS A 62 -5.92 -13.14 1.35
N PHE A 63 -6.46 -12.91 0.16
CA PHE A 63 -7.44 -13.80 -0.44
C PHE A 63 -6.72 -15.02 -1.01
N ALA A 64 -7.00 -16.20 -0.48
CA ALA A 64 -6.45 -17.44 -1.01
C ALA A 64 -6.93 -17.63 -2.46
N SER A 65 -6.02 -17.50 -3.42
CA SER A 65 -6.26 -17.91 -4.79
C SER A 65 -5.88 -19.38 -4.92
N ASN A 66 -6.88 -20.25 -4.87
CA ASN A 66 -6.77 -21.57 -5.45
C ASN A 66 -6.65 -21.39 -6.97
N MET A 67 -5.44 -21.67 -7.48
CA MET A 67 -5.13 -21.65 -8.90
C MET A 67 -6.11 -22.57 -9.65
N GLY A 68 -7.13 -22.00 -10.29
CA GLY A 68 -8.11 -22.77 -11.06
C GLY A 68 -9.46 -22.09 -11.33
N GLN A 69 -9.90 -21.09 -10.58
CA GLN A 69 -11.18 -20.43 -10.88
C GLN A 69 -11.05 -18.91 -10.87
N SER A 70 -11.06 -18.36 -12.09
CA SER A 70 -11.39 -16.98 -12.47
C SER A 70 -12.06 -16.16 -11.35
N ALA A 71 -11.25 -15.34 -10.66
CA ALA A 71 -11.72 -14.28 -9.78
C ALA A 71 -12.22 -13.09 -10.62
N GLY A 72 -13.33 -13.29 -11.33
CA GLY A 72 -14.12 -12.19 -11.87
C GLY A 72 -14.82 -11.42 -10.74
N ILE A 73 -15.49 -10.33 -11.08
CA ILE A 73 -16.28 -9.44 -10.20
C ILE A 73 -17.29 -10.22 -9.31
N LYS A 74 -17.63 -11.47 -9.65
CA LYS A 74 -18.40 -12.41 -8.81
C LYS A 74 -17.69 -12.87 -7.53
N GLY A 75 -16.36 -12.87 -7.48
CA GLY A 75 -15.58 -13.18 -6.27
C GLY A 75 -15.64 -12.07 -5.22
N LEU A 76 -15.72 -10.81 -5.67
CA LEU A 76 -15.89 -9.63 -4.81
C LEU A 76 -17.26 -9.62 -4.12
N LEU A 77 -18.31 -10.14 -4.78
CA LEU A 77 -19.66 -10.25 -4.21
C LEU A 77 -19.84 -11.45 -3.26
N ARG A 78 -18.98 -12.47 -3.33
CA ARG A 78 -18.96 -13.55 -2.32
C ARG A 78 -18.14 -13.17 -1.08
N SER A 79 -17.17 -12.26 -1.23
CA SER A 79 -16.39 -11.77 -0.10
C SER A 79 -17.15 -10.78 0.80
N SER A 80 -18.25 -10.18 0.33
CA SER A 80 -19.02 -9.19 1.09
C SER A 80 -20.06 -9.77 2.05
N LEU A 81 -20.24 -11.09 2.14
CA LEU A 81 -21.34 -11.68 2.91
C LEU A 81 -20.99 -12.87 3.81
N GLY A 82 -19.71 -13.22 4.00
CA GLY A 82 -19.40 -14.25 4.97
C GLY A 82 -18.01 -14.82 4.86
N GLN A 83 -17.17 -14.45 5.82
CA GLN A 83 -16.54 -15.40 6.73
C GLN A 83 -16.66 -16.88 6.32
N LEU A 84 -15.74 -17.35 5.48
CA LEU A 84 -15.42 -18.78 5.40
C LEU A 84 -13.91 -18.90 5.19
N MET A 85 -13.19 -18.97 6.31
CA MET A 85 -11.77 -19.33 6.35
C MET A 85 -11.63 -20.75 5.81
N SER A 86 -11.25 -20.87 4.53
CA SER A 86 -10.75 -22.12 3.98
C SER A 86 -9.25 -22.23 4.28
N THR A 87 -8.89 -23.32 4.93
CA THR A 87 -7.65 -23.65 5.65
C THR A 87 -6.44 -23.97 4.75
N THR A 88 -6.19 -23.14 3.74
CA THR A 88 -4.87 -23.08 3.09
C THR A 88 -4.38 -21.66 3.17
N ARG A 89 -3.40 -21.39 4.04
CA ARG A 89 -2.75 -20.08 4.09
C ARG A 89 -2.10 -19.86 2.73
N PRO A 90 -2.52 -18.85 1.95
CA PRO A 90 -1.86 -18.58 0.68
C PRO A 90 -0.38 -18.27 0.96
N PRO A 91 0.53 -18.63 0.03
CA PRO A 91 1.90 -18.20 0.14
C PRO A 91 1.93 -16.67 0.33
N PRO A 92 2.82 -16.16 1.20
CA PRO A 92 2.99 -14.73 1.37
C PRO A 92 3.13 -14.05 0.00
N PRO A 93 2.52 -12.88 -0.22
CA PRO A 93 2.55 -12.26 -1.55
C PRO A 93 3.98 -11.95 -2.04
N GLY A 94 4.96 -11.88 -1.13
CA GLY A 94 6.39 -11.78 -1.46
C GLY A 94 6.95 -13.00 -2.21
N ASP A 95 6.44 -14.21 -1.95
CA ASP A 95 6.88 -15.46 -2.62
C ASP A 95 6.30 -15.63 -4.03
N ALA A 96 5.47 -14.69 -4.49
CA ALA A 96 4.88 -14.75 -5.82
C ALA A 96 5.92 -14.40 -6.90
N LYS A 97 5.95 -15.17 -8.00
CA LYS A 97 6.80 -14.88 -9.16
C LYS A 97 6.57 -13.47 -9.75
N MET A 98 5.36 -12.94 -9.58
CA MET A 98 4.95 -11.61 -10.02
C MET A 98 4.05 -10.96 -8.96
N VAL A 99 4.33 -9.69 -8.64
CA VAL A 99 3.49 -8.86 -7.76
C VAL A 99 2.94 -7.70 -8.56
N ILE A 100 1.64 -7.43 -8.40
CA ILE A 100 0.97 -6.27 -9.01
C ILE A 100 0.51 -5.35 -7.89
N ILE A 101 0.99 -4.11 -7.89
CA ILE A 101 0.53 -3.05 -6.99
C ILE A 101 -0.30 -2.08 -7.82
N PHE A 102 -1.61 -2.03 -7.57
CA PHE A 102 -2.53 -1.14 -8.28
C PHE A 102 -3.19 -0.17 -7.30
N VAL A 103 -2.92 1.13 -7.45
CA VAL A 103 -3.44 2.18 -6.57
C VAL A 103 -4.68 2.83 -7.17
N ILE A 104 -5.80 2.70 -6.47
CA ILE A 104 -7.05 3.38 -6.82
C ILE A 104 -6.99 4.81 -6.30
N GLY A 105 -7.26 5.80 -7.16
CA GLY A 105 -7.15 7.23 -6.84
C GLY A 105 -5.95 7.89 -7.51
N GLY A 106 -4.94 7.10 -7.85
CA GLY A 106 -3.76 7.53 -8.60
C GLY A 106 -2.46 7.30 -7.83
N ILE A 107 -1.34 7.38 -8.55
CA ILE A 107 0.00 7.16 -8.00
C ILE A 107 0.97 8.23 -8.49
N THR A 108 1.85 8.70 -7.60
CA THR A 108 2.88 9.68 -7.92
C THR A 108 4.19 9.01 -8.35
N GLY A 109 5.02 9.72 -9.13
CA GLY A 109 6.33 9.20 -9.53
C GLY A 109 7.26 8.91 -8.35
N GLU A 110 7.14 9.69 -7.26
CA GLU A 110 7.91 9.49 -6.04
C GLU A 110 7.55 8.17 -5.34
N GLU A 111 6.25 7.82 -5.28
CA GLU A 111 5.81 6.54 -4.73
C GLU A 111 6.34 5.35 -5.54
N VAL A 112 6.33 5.46 -6.87
CA VAL A 112 6.92 4.44 -7.76
C VAL A 112 8.41 4.27 -7.47
N ARG A 113 9.15 5.37 -7.30
CA ARG A 113 10.57 5.36 -6.94
C ARG A 113 10.80 4.66 -5.60
N LEU A 114 10.02 4.98 -4.57
CA LEU A 114 10.15 4.40 -3.24
C LEU A 114 9.87 2.90 -3.22
N ILE A 115 8.88 2.43 -3.97
CA ILE A 115 8.60 0.99 -4.12
C ILE A 115 9.80 0.28 -4.77
N ARG A 116 10.38 0.89 -5.81
CA ARG A 116 11.57 0.35 -6.50
C ARG A 116 12.79 0.31 -5.58
N GLU A 117 12.99 1.33 -4.76
CA GLU A 117 14.08 1.37 -3.78
C GLU A 117 13.91 0.31 -2.69
N ALA A 118 12.67 0.05 -2.26
CA ALA A 118 12.39 -1.01 -1.30
C ALA A 118 12.76 -2.40 -1.85
N LEU A 119 12.52 -2.67 -3.14
CA LEU A 119 12.96 -3.91 -3.80
C LEU A 119 14.47 -4.09 -3.78
N TRP A 120 15.22 -3.01 -4.05
CA TRP A 120 16.67 -3.04 -4.12
C TRP A 120 17.35 -2.99 -2.75
N SER A 121 16.63 -2.55 -1.72
CA SER A 121 17.14 -2.48 -0.35
C SER A 121 17.21 -3.85 0.34
N VAL A 122 16.70 -4.91 -0.30
CA VAL A 122 16.81 -6.29 0.17
C VAL A 122 18.26 -6.77 0.01
N LYS A 123 19.06 -6.62 1.08
CA LYS A 123 20.50 -6.97 1.09
C LYS A 123 20.79 -8.46 1.26
N ASP A 124 19.83 -9.22 1.78
CA ASP A 124 20.02 -10.65 2.04
C ASP A 124 19.83 -11.46 0.75
N LYS A 125 20.85 -12.27 0.40
CA LYS A 125 20.83 -13.14 -0.79
C LYS A 125 19.71 -14.18 -0.74
N ALA A 126 19.34 -14.67 0.46
CA ALA A 126 18.23 -15.60 0.62
C ALA A 126 16.88 -14.89 0.41
N ALA A 127 16.76 -13.66 0.91
CA ALA A 127 15.57 -12.84 0.71
C ALA A 127 15.40 -12.38 -0.75
N LEU A 128 16.51 -12.11 -1.46
CA LEU A 128 16.49 -11.77 -2.88
C LEU A 128 16.01 -12.93 -3.76
N ALA A 129 16.27 -14.18 -3.35
CA ALA A 129 15.78 -15.36 -4.06
C ALA A 129 14.27 -15.58 -3.87
N ALA A 130 13.73 -15.18 -2.71
CA ALA A 130 12.31 -15.20 -2.40
C ALA A 130 11.55 -13.97 -2.92
N ALA A 131 12.25 -12.87 -3.20
CA ALA A 131 11.64 -11.64 -3.72
C ALA A 131 10.99 -11.85 -5.11
N PRO A 132 9.93 -11.10 -5.42
CA PRO A 132 9.23 -11.22 -6.70
C PRO A 132 10.15 -10.80 -7.86
N LYS A 133 10.24 -11.66 -8.87
CA LYS A 133 11.06 -11.42 -10.07
C LYS A 133 10.51 -10.30 -10.96
N THR A 134 9.23 -10.00 -10.83
CA THR A 134 8.58 -8.94 -11.60
C THR A 134 7.58 -8.20 -10.72
N VAL A 135 7.71 -6.89 -10.65
CA VAL A 135 6.77 -6.01 -9.95
C VAL A 135 6.15 -5.07 -10.97
N LEU A 136 4.84 -5.17 -11.14
CA LEU A 136 4.05 -4.25 -11.96
C LEU A 136 3.40 -3.23 -11.04
N ILE A 137 3.65 -1.96 -11.31
CA ILE A 137 3.10 -0.84 -10.55
C ILE A 137 2.16 -0.07 -11.47
N GLY A 138 0.94 0.16 -11.00
CA GLY A 138 -0.06 0.91 -11.73
C GLY A 138 -0.96 1.71 -10.81
N GLY A 139 -1.73 2.61 -11.40
CA GLY A 139 -2.80 3.31 -10.71
C GLY A 139 -3.84 3.77 -11.72
N THR A 140 -4.96 4.28 -11.21
CA THR A 140 -6.02 4.84 -12.08
C THR A 140 -5.54 6.04 -12.88
N ARG A 141 -4.61 6.82 -12.32
CA ARG A 141 -3.96 7.98 -12.94
C ARG A 141 -2.53 8.10 -12.42
N ILE A 142 -1.64 8.69 -13.22
CA ILE A 142 -0.36 9.17 -12.72
C ILE A 142 -0.57 10.62 -12.27
N LEU A 143 -0.16 10.92 -11.04
CA LEU A 143 -0.40 12.22 -10.40
C LEU A 143 0.90 12.99 -10.27
N THR A 144 0.84 14.28 -10.59
CA THR A 144 1.83 15.29 -10.22
C THR A 144 1.45 15.91 -8.86
N PRO A 145 2.38 16.58 -8.17
CA PRO A 145 2.05 17.31 -6.94
C PRO A 145 0.92 18.33 -7.14
N ASP A 146 0.88 19.01 -8.29
CA ASP A 146 -0.19 19.94 -8.65
C ASP A 146 -1.55 19.26 -8.80
N ASP A 147 -1.61 18.05 -9.39
CA ASP A 147 -2.85 17.27 -9.49
C ASP A 147 -3.40 16.94 -8.10
N VAL A 148 -2.52 16.56 -7.16
CA VAL A 148 -2.91 16.26 -5.77
C VAL A 148 -3.44 17.51 -5.08
N LEU A 149 -2.72 18.63 -5.19
CA LEU A 149 -3.16 19.89 -4.59
C LEU A 149 -4.50 20.35 -5.16
N SER A 150 -4.68 20.28 -6.48
CA SER A 150 -5.94 20.63 -7.12
C SER A 150 -7.09 19.72 -6.67
N SER A 151 -6.84 18.42 -6.46
CA SER A 151 -7.88 17.50 -5.95
C SER A 151 -8.34 17.81 -4.52
N ILE A 152 -7.50 18.48 -3.73
CA ILE A 152 -7.79 18.83 -2.33
C ILE A 152 -8.38 20.24 -2.23
N LEU A 153 -7.92 21.16 -3.09
CA LEU A 153 -8.19 22.60 -2.99
C LEU A 153 -9.28 23.11 -3.95
N VAL A 154 -9.65 22.33 -4.98
CA VAL A 154 -10.72 22.74 -5.90
C VAL A 154 -12.06 22.47 -5.23
N GLU A 155 -12.77 23.55 -4.90
CA GLU A 155 -14.17 23.51 -4.47
C GLU A 155 -15.02 22.77 -5.50
N ASP A 156 -15.83 21.82 -5.03
CA ASP A 156 -16.95 21.30 -5.81
C ASP A 156 -17.90 22.48 -6.05
N LYS A 157 -17.83 23.08 -7.23
CA LYS A 157 -18.83 24.04 -7.70
C LYS A 157 -20.06 23.22 -8.09
N SER A 158 -20.90 22.91 -7.10
CA SER A 158 -22.25 22.40 -7.30
C SER A 158 -23.26 23.27 -6.59
#